data_AF-A0A6G3TQ49-F1
#
_entry.id   AF-A0A6G3TQ49-F1
#
_cell.length_a   1.000
_cell.length_b   1.000
_cell.length_c   1.000
_cell.angle_alpha   90.00
_cell.angle_beta   90.00
_cell.angle_gamma   90.00
#
_symmetry.space_group_name_H-M   'P 1'
#
loop_
_entity.id
_entity.type
_entity.pdbx_description
1 polymer ?
#
loop_
_entity_poly.entity_id
_entity_poly.type
_entity_poly.pdbx_seq_one_letter_code
_entity_poly.pdbx_strand_id
1 'polypeptide(L)'
;MSAVSHGPTGDIERGATAPFHYAFHHDVPDEFVRLPEPTESDGWREAMAELLPGADAEARDAASEGLRRQLPLLSARENVLLTAMCVGTEEVDGGERLSMGLLAVTVRPSEHGPARRLFTAEGIYRATARKFFSNVAEDRLEEISFPLGEGLQGPQDMVLATKLPCGPGVMSTSLRTLRLPAIEAGIAVPPLPMAALQLIVPAPHGYCVYVTISTPSVFLLDSYSARLAHIARTLGFGDPT
;
A
#
# COMPACT_ATOMS: atom_id res chain seq x y z
N MET A 1 -3.87 -8.05 -24.60
CA MET A 1 -3.33 -9.35 -24.16
C MET A 1 -1.81 -9.26 -24.17
N SER A 2 -1.23 -8.86 -23.04
CA SER A 2 0.20 -8.96 -22.75
C SER A 2 0.32 -9.59 -21.37
N ALA A 3 0.67 -10.87 -21.33
CA ALA A 3 1.14 -11.51 -20.11
C ALA A 3 2.61 -11.10 -19.93
N VAL A 4 2.92 -10.34 -18.88
CA VAL A 4 4.30 -10.08 -18.49
C VAL A 4 4.71 -11.19 -17.54
N SER A 5 5.59 -12.07 -17.99
CA SER A 5 6.12 -13.15 -17.16
C SER A 5 7.11 -12.60 -16.14
N HIS A 6 6.87 -12.81 -14.85
CA HIS A 6 7.96 -12.90 -13.89
C HIS A 6 8.65 -14.25 -14.12
N GLY A 7 9.91 -14.18 -14.55
CA GLY A 7 10.72 -15.36 -14.85
C GLY A 7 10.85 -16.29 -13.63
N PRO A 8 11.14 -17.59 -13.87
CA PRO A 8 11.31 -18.56 -12.80
C PRO A 8 12.58 -18.23 -12.01
N THR A 9 12.44 -17.83 -10.73
CA THR A 9 13.45 -17.96 -9.65
C THR A 9 14.92 -17.64 -10.00
N GLY A 10 15.18 -16.65 -10.86
CA GLY A 10 16.52 -16.45 -11.44
C GLY A 10 17.19 -15.12 -11.11
N ASP A 11 16.51 -14.00 -11.30
CA ASP A 11 17.12 -12.69 -11.14
C ASP A 11 16.15 -11.74 -10.44
N ILE A 12 16.55 -11.30 -9.25
CA ILE A 12 15.81 -10.30 -8.50
C ILE A 12 16.28 -8.93 -8.97
N GLU A 13 15.38 -8.15 -9.56
CA GLU A 13 15.69 -6.82 -10.08
C GLU A 13 16.26 -5.91 -8.97
N ARG A 14 17.51 -5.49 -9.15
CA ARG A 14 18.10 -4.37 -8.40
C ARG A 14 17.44 -3.08 -8.87
N GLY A 15 16.57 -2.46 -8.07
CA GLY A 15 16.03 -1.16 -8.43
C GLY A 15 16.94 -0.01 -7.98
N ALA A 16 17.17 0.95 -8.88
CA ALA A 16 18.07 2.10 -8.68
C ALA A 16 17.54 3.20 -7.72
N THR A 17 16.37 2.97 -7.10
CA THR A 17 15.60 3.98 -6.36
C THR A 17 15.94 4.08 -4.87
N ALA A 18 16.68 3.12 -4.29
CA ALA A 18 17.08 3.15 -2.89
C ALA A 18 18.62 3.12 -2.74
N PRO A 19 19.21 3.86 -1.78
CA PRO A 19 20.66 3.95 -1.60
C PRO A 19 21.29 2.72 -0.93
N PHE A 20 20.65 1.55 -1.00
CA PHE A 20 21.08 0.29 -0.40
C PHE A 20 20.58 -0.91 -1.21
N HIS A 21 21.19 -2.08 -1.00
CA HIS A 21 20.81 -3.31 -1.70
C HIS A 21 19.52 -3.91 -1.15
N TYR A 22 18.60 -4.25 -2.05
CA TYR A 22 17.37 -4.98 -1.73
C TYR A 22 17.04 -5.97 -2.84
N ALA A 23 16.28 -6.99 -2.48
CA ALA A 23 15.94 -8.10 -3.36
C ALA A 23 14.65 -8.80 -2.87
N PHE A 24 13.53 -8.55 -3.54
CA PHE A 24 12.26 -9.25 -3.31
C PHE A 24 11.41 -9.28 -4.58
N HIS A 25 10.42 -10.18 -4.61
CA HIS A 25 9.38 -10.24 -5.62
C HIS A 25 8.01 -10.22 -4.95
N HIS A 26 7.00 -9.75 -5.66
CA HIS A 26 5.59 -9.80 -5.28
C HIS A 26 4.74 -9.66 -6.53
N ASP A 27 3.53 -10.21 -6.49
CA ASP A 27 2.54 -10.01 -7.54
C ASP A 27 1.54 -8.95 -7.10
N VAL A 28 1.19 -8.08 -8.04
CA VAL A 28 0.16 -7.06 -7.86
C VAL A 28 -1.09 -7.52 -8.59
N PRO A 29 -2.29 -7.44 -7.96
CA PRO A 29 -3.53 -7.82 -8.63
C PRO A 29 -3.73 -7.08 -9.96
N ASP A 30 -4.25 -7.76 -10.97
CA ASP A 30 -4.38 -7.25 -12.34
C ASP A 30 -5.22 -5.96 -12.44
N GLU A 31 -6.11 -5.69 -11.47
CA GLU A 31 -6.90 -4.46 -11.43
C GLU A 31 -6.09 -3.20 -11.09
N PHE A 32 -4.85 -3.35 -10.60
CA PHE A 32 -3.96 -2.23 -10.30
C PHE A 32 -3.13 -1.87 -11.54
N VAL A 33 -3.45 -0.73 -12.11
CA VAL A 33 -2.70 -0.11 -13.19
C VAL A 33 -1.47 0.58 -12.62
N ARG A 34 -0.28 0.24 -13.13
CA ARG A 34 0.97 0.88 -12.72
C ARG A 34 0.96 2.35 -13.11
N LEU A 35 1.24 3.22 -12.15
CA LEU A 35 1.36 4.66 -12.37
C LEU A 35 2.83 5.02 -12.67
N PRO A 36 3.10 5.81 -13.72
CA PRO A 36 4.43 6.36 -13.97
C PRO A 36 4.83 7.37 -12.89
N GLU A 37 6.11 7.75 -12.89
CA GLU A 37 6.56 8.88 -12.07
C GLU A 37 5.79 10.16 -12.44
N PRO A 38 5.45 11.03 -11.47
CA PRO A 38 4.68 12.25 -11.74
C PRO A 38 5.27 13.14 -12.84
N THR A 39 6.59 13.11 -13.02
CA THR A 39 7.33 13.93 -14.00
C THR A 39 7.32 13.36 -15.42
N GLU A 40 6.95 12.10 -15.63
CA GLU A 40 7.05 11.41 -16.93
C GLU A 40 5.75 11.48 -17.74
N SER A 41 5.59 12.45 -18.65
CA SER A 41 4.30 12.70 -19.32
C SER A 41 3.73 11.54 -20.16
N ASP A 42 4.58 10.74 -20.79
CA ASP A 42 4.13 9.81 -21.84
C ASP A 42 3.43 8.56 -21.29
N GLY A 43 3.91 8.02 -20.17
CA GLY A 43 3.30 6.85 -19.53
C GLY A 43 1.91 7.12 -18.93
N TRP A 44 1.59 8.39 -18.60
CA TRP A 44 0.34 8.72 -17.93
C TRP A 44 -0.87 8.58 -18.85
N ARG A 45 -0.70 8.82 -20.15
CA ARG A 45 -1.80 8.66 -21.11
C ARG A 45 -2.26 7.20 -21.19
N GLU A 46 -1.30 6.27 -21.23
CA GLU A 46 -1.57 4.84 -21.26
C GLU A 46 -2.23 4.38 -19.96
N ALA A 47 -1.66 4.78 -18.81
CA ALA A 47 -2.24 4.48 -17.50
C ALA A 47 -3.68 5.01 -17.33
N MET A 48 -3.98 6.23 -17.82
CA MET A 48 -5.35 6.77 -17.76
C MET A 48 -6.32 6.08 -18.71
N ALA A 49 -5.85 5.59 -19.86
CA ALA A 49 -6.69 4.82 -20.77
C ALA A 49 -7.13 3.48 -20.15
N GLU A 50 -6.24 2.87 -19.37
CA GLU A 50 -6.53 1.62 -18.64
C GLU A 50 -7.39 1.85 -17.40
N LEU A 51 -7.12 2.91 -16.62
CA LEU A 51 -7.90 3.26 -15.43
C LEU A 51 -9.30 3.78 -15.74
N LEU A 52 -9.46 4.50 -16.85
CA LEU A 52 -10.71 5.16 -17.24
C LEU A 52 -11.08 4.79 -18.69
N PRO A 53 -11.38 3.52 -18.99
CA PRO A 53 -11.59 3.04 -20.36
C PRO A 53 -12.81 3.65 -21.05
N GLY A 54 -13.79 4.17 -20.28
CA GLY A 54 -14.98 4.85 -20.79
C GLY A 54 -14.91 6.39 -20.82
N ALA A 55 -13.84 7.00 -20.30
CA ALA A 55 -13.71 8.46 -20.28
C ALA A 55 -13.28 9.01 -21.65
N ASP A 56 -13.72 10.22 -21.99
CA ASP A 56 -13.20 10.94 -23.15
C ASP A 56 -11.76 11.46 -22.91
N ALA A 57 -11.15 12.01 -23.96
CA ALA A 57 -9.77 12.49 -23.89
C ALA A 57 -9.58 13.64 -22.89
N GLU A 58 -10.56 14.55 -22.81
CA GLU A 58 -10.48 15.72 -21.92
C GLU A 58 -10.55 15.30 -20.45
N ALA A 59 -11.47 14.38 -20.11
CA ALA A 59 -11.59 13.83 -18.77
C ALA A 59 -10.34 13.04 -18.36
N ARG A 60 -9.73 12.27 -19.28
CA ARG A 60 -8.47 11.55 -19.03
C ARG A 60 -7.30 12.49 -18.80
N ASP A 61 -7.20 13.56 -19.57
CA ASP A 61 -6.13 14.56 -19.42
C ASP A 61 -6.28 15.31 -18.08
N ALA A 62 -7.52 15.68 -17.71
CA ALA A 62 -7.80 16.30 -16.42
C ALA A 62 -7.48 15.37 -15.23
N ALA A 63 -7.85 14.09 -15.34
CA ALA A 63 -7.55 13.08 -14.32
C ALA A 63 -6.04 12.83 -14.19
N SER A 64 -5.35 12.71 -15.33
CA SER A 64 -3.88 12.60 -15.39
C SER A 64 -3.22 13.74 -14.64
N GLU A 65 -3.57 14.98 -14.99
CA GLU A 65 -2.98 16.17 -14.38
C GLU A 65 -3.29 16.27 -12.88
N GLY A 66 -4.52 15.98 -12.47
CA GLY A 66 -4.92 15.96 -11.07
C GLY A 66 -4.15 14.92 -10.24
N LEU A 67 -4.07 13.68 -10.74
CA LEU A 67 -3.35 12.59 -10.07
C LEU A 67 -1.86 12.87 -9.98
N ARG A 68 -1.22 13.35 -11.05
CA ARG A 68 0.20 13.72 -11.06
C ARG A 68 0.54 14.75 -9.99
N ARG A 69 -0.31 15.76 -9.79
CA ARG A 69 -0.14 16.77 -8.73
C ARG A 69 -0.32 16.20 -7.33
N GLN A 70 -1.27 15.28 -7.15
CA GLN A 70 -1.62 14.76 -5.82
C GLN A 70 -0.77 13.55 -5.39
N LEU A 71 -0.22 12.78 -6.33
CA LEU A 71 0.55 11.57 -6.03
C LEU A 71 1.67 11.80 -5.01
N PRO A 72 2.49 12.87 -5.09
CA PRO A 72 3.55 13.14 -4.11
C PRO A 72 3.05 13.50 -2.70
N LEU A 73 1.75 13.78 -2.54
CA LEU A 73 1.09 14.00 -1.25
C LEU A 73 0.50 12.71 -0.68
N LEU A 74 0.21 11.73 -1.53
CA LEU A 74 -0.49 10.49 -1.18
C LEU A 74 0.47 9.29 -1.07
N SER A 75 1.59 9.30 -1.81
CA SER A 75 2.63 8.27 -1.74
C SER A 75 3.71 8.61 -0.72
N ALA A 76 4.29 7.58 -0.11
CA ALA A 76 5.43 7.74 0.77
C ALA A 76 6.63 8.26 -0.05
N ARG A 77 7.30 9.32 0.38
CA ARG A 77 8.29 10.02 -0.45
C ARG A 77 9.66 9.34 -0.59
N GLU A 78 9.92 8.28 0.17
CA GLU A 78 11.25 7.67 0.25
C GLU A 78 11.23 6.25 -0.34
N ASN A 79 12.15 5.99 -1.26
CA ASN A 79 12.44 4.69 -1.87
C ASN A 79 11.18 3.97 -2.39
N VAL A 80 10.35 4.70 -3.15
CA VAL A 80 9.20 4.11 -3.85
C VAL A 80 9.71 3.24 -5.00
N LEU A 81 9.22 2.02 -5.04
CA LEU A 81 9.57 1.03 -6.06
C LEU A 81 8.45 0.85 -7.08
N LEU A 82 7.21 0.97 -6.58
CA LEU A 82 6.01 0.86 -7.37
C LEU A 82 4.96 1.80 -6.81
N THR A 83 4.30 2.52 -7.69
CA THR A 83 2.99 3.10 -7.43
C THR A 83 2.02 2.53 -8.45
N ALA A 84 0.85 2.07 -8.00
CA ALA A 84 -0.20 1.57 -8.86
C ALA A 84 -1.56 1.97 -8.31
N MET A 85 -2.57 2.02 -9.16
CA MET A 85 -3.91 2.46 -8.77
C MET A 85 -4.97 1.56 -9.39
N CYS A 86 -6.05 1.33 -8.67
CA CYS A 86 -7.25 0.72 -9.22
C CYS A 86 -8.42 1.71 -9.11
N VAL A 87 -9.21 1.81 -10.18
CA VAL A 87 -10.44 2.60 -10.22
C VAL A 87 -11.52 1.77 -10.90
N GLY A 88 -12.70 1.70 -10.29
CA GLY A 88 -13.82 0.97 -10.86
C GLY A 88 -15.08 1.10 -10.00
N THR A 89 -16.05 0.22 -10.24
CA THR A 89 -17.23 0.08 -9.40
C THR A 89 -17.24 -1.29 -8.73
N GLU A 90 -17.69 -1.34 -7.48
CA GLU A 90 -17.90 -2.58 -6.72
C GLU A 90 -19.32 -2.57 -6.15
N GLU A 91 -19.97 -3.73 -6.11
CA GLU A 91 -21.29 -3.89 -5.50
C GLU A 91 -21.15 -3.95 -3.97
N VAL A 92 -21.84 -3.04 -3.29
CA VAL A 92 -21.84 -2.92 -1.82
C VAL A 92 -23.27 -2.67 -1.36
N ASP A 93 -23.77 -3.53 -0.47
CA ASP A 93 -25.13 -3.46 0.08
C ASP A 93 -26.22 -3.35 -1.01
N GLY A 94 -26.04 -4.06 -2.13
CA GLY A 94 -26.99 -4.10 -3.25
C GLY A 94 -26.97 -2.88 -4.17
N GLY A 95 -25.91 -2.06 -4.12
CA GLY A 95 -25.71 -0.94 -5.05
C GLY A 95 -24.26 -0.81 -5.52
N GLU A 96 -24.07 -0.27 -6.72
CA GLU A 96 -22.73 0.00 -7.24
C GLU A 96 -22.10 1.24 -6.55
N ARG A 97 -20.87 1.08 -6.09
CA ARG A 97 -20.09 2.14 -5.43
C ARG A 97 -18.76 2.32 -6.13
N LEU A 98 -18.27 3.56 -6.16
CA LEU A 98 -16.93 3.86 -6.67
C LEU A 98 -15.86 3.21 -5.77
N SER A 99 -15.02 2.37 -6.37
CA SER A 99 -13.83 1.80 -5.78
C SER A 99 -12.61 2.54 -6.30
N MET A 100 -11.79 3.07 -5.39
CA MET A 100 -10.54 3.72 -5.73
C MET A 100 -9.46 3.39 -4.71
N GLY A 101 -8.34 2.82 -5.16
CA GLY A 101 -7.25 2.40 -4.27
C GLY A 101 -5.90 2.75 -4.87
N LEU A 102 -5.04 3.37 -4.07
CA LEU A 102 -3.66 3.69 -4.42
C LEU A 102 -2.72 2.73 -3.68
N LEU A 103 -2.04 1.87 -4.42
CA LEU A 103 -0.99 0.98 -3.95
C LEU A 103 0.37 1.67 -4.06
N ALA A 104 1.16 1.63 -2.99
CA ALA A 104 2.56 2.01 -2.98
C ALA A 104 3.40 0.90 -2.33
N VAL A 105 4.48 0.51 -3.00
CA VAL A 105 5.49 -0.41 -2.47
C VAL A 105 6.78 0.36 -2.25
N THR A 106 7.27 0.38 -1.01
CA THR A 106 8.51 1.08 -0.64
C THR A 106 9.43 0.19 0.17
N VAL A 107 10.72 0.53 0.20
CA VAL A 107 11.73 -0.15 1.02
C VAL A 107 12.41 0.83 1.97
N ARG A 108 12.70 0.37 3.19
CA ARG A 108 13.46 1.18 4.16
C ARG A 108 14.59 0.38 4.80
N PRO A 109 15.78 0.97 4.97
CA PRO A 109 16.86 0.30 5.67
C PRO A 109 16.47 0.16 7.14
N SER A 110 16.85 -0.97 7.73
CA SER A 110 16.57 -1.29 9.13
C SER A 110 17.76 -1.96 9.84
N GLU A 111 18.82 -2.26 9.10
CA GLU A 111 20.12 -2.74 9.59
C GLU A 111 20.07 -4.03 10.42
N HIS A 112 18.93 -4.73 10.45
CA HIS A 112 18.81 -5.99 11.16
C HIS A 112 19.45 -7.14 10.36
N GLY A 113 20.07 -8.08 11.07
CA GLY A 113 20.50 -9.35 10.47
C GLY A 113 19.34 -10.34 10.30
N PRO A 114 19.52 -11.41 9.51
CA PRO A 114 18.49 -12.44 9.27
C PRO A 114 17.92 -13.04 10.56
N ALA A 115 18.76 -13.30 11.57
CA ALA A 115 18.35 -13.87 12.85
C ALA A 115 17.50 -12.92 13.71
N ARG A 116 17.47 -11.63 13.39
CA ARG A 116 16.76 -10.58 14.17
C ARG A 116 15.43 -10.16 13.55
N ARG A 117 15.01 -10.75 12.43
CA ARG A 117 13.75 -10.39 11.73
C ARG A 117 12.53 -10.42 12.64
N LEU A 118 12.42 -11.42 13.52
CA LEU A 118 11.31 -11.53 14.46
C LEU A 118 11.29 -10.37 15.46
N PHE A 119 12.45 -10.02 16.03
CA PHE A 119 12.58 -8.87 16.92
C PHE A 119 12.32 -7.54 16.21
N THR A 120 12.73 -7.41 14.94
CA THR A 120 12.39 -6.25 14.11
C THR A 120 10.87 -6.15 13.93
N ALA A 121 10.20 -7.26 13.58
CA ALA A 121 8.75 -7.28 13.44
C ALA A 121 8.04 -6.94 14.76
N GLU A 122 8.50 -7.50 15.89
CA GLU A 122 7.98 -7.17 17.22
C GLU A 122 8.16 -5.68 17.54
N GLY A 123 9.34 -5.12 17.26
CA GLY A 123 9.62 -3.69 17.46
C GLY A 123 8.70 -2.80 16.63
N ILE A 124 8.47 -3.15 15.36
CA ILE A 124 7.51 -2.46 14.48
C ILE A 124 6.09 -2.58 15.05
N TYR A 125 5.66 -3.78 15.45
CA TYR A 125 4.34 -4.01 16.04
C TYR A 125 4.13 -3.13 17.27
N ARG A 126 5.06 -3.16 18.23
CA ARG A 126 4.99 -2.36 19.46
C ARG A 126 4.99 -0.86 19.17
N ALA A 127 5.80 -0.40 18.23
CA ALA A 127 5.83 1.01 17.83
C ALA A 127 4.51 1.45 17.19
N THR A 128 3.95 0.64 16.29
CA THR A 128 2.67 0.91 15.63
C THR A 128 1.50 0.86 16.63
N ALA A 129 1.46 -0.16 17.49
CA ALA A 129 0.46 -0.28 18.56
C ALA A 129 0.50 0.94 19.50
N ARG A 130 1.70 1.34 19.93
CA ARG A 130 1.86 2.55 20.76
C ARG A 130 1.38 3.81 20.02
N LYS A 131 1.70 3.95 18.73
CA LYS A 131 1.25 5.09 17.91
C LYS A 131 -0.26 5.16 17.81
N PHE A 132 -0.94 4.02 17.64
CA PHE A 132 -2.40 3.99 17.47
C PHE A 132 -3.17 4.09 18.77
N PHE A 133 -2.69 3.44 19.83
CA PHE A 133 -3.51 3.18 21.01
C PHE A 133 -3.06 3.90 22.28
N SER A 134 -2.00 4.74 22.26
CA SER A 134 -1.55 5.44 23.48
C SER A 134 -2.60 6.32 24.14
N ASN A 135 -3.61 6.76 23.37
CA ASN A 135 -4.70 7.63 23.82
C ASN A 135 -6.08 6.94 23.74
N VAL A 136 -6.12 5.62 23.54
CA VAL A 136 -7.35 4.83 23.49
C VAL A 136 -7.49 4.11 24.82
N ALA A 137 -8.67 4.22 25.45
CA ALA A 137 -8.95 3.51 26.69
C ALA A 137 -8.97 1.99 26.45
N GLU A 138 -8.45 1.22 27.41
CA GLU A 138 -8.27 -0.24 27.27
C GLU A 138 -9.59 -0.98 27.02
N ASP A 139 -10.71 -0.50 27.58
CA ASP A 139 -12.05 -1.06 27.38
C ASP A 139 -12.60 -0.87 25.94
N ARG A 140 -11.91 -0.05 25.12
CA ARG A 140 -12.20 0.16 23.71
C ARG A 140 -11.23 -0.58 22.79
N LEU A 141 -10.35 -1.40 23.35
CA LEU A 141 -9.46 -2.27 22.61
C LEU A 141 -9.97 -3.71 22.65
N GLU A 142 -9.99 -4.34 21.49
CA GLU A 142 -10.33 -5.74 21.30
C GLU A 142 -9.06 -6.51 20.93
N GLU A 143 -8.80 -7.61 21.64
CA GLU A 143 -7.74 -8.55 21.27
C GLU A 143 -8.19 -9.42 20.10
N ILE A 144 -7.36 -9.49 19.08
CA ILE A 144 -7.56 -10.35 17.92
C ILE A 144 -6.57 -11.51 18.03
N SER A 145 -7.06 -12.75 17.87
CA SER A 145 -6.21 -13.94 17.83
C SER A 145 -6.75 -14.98 16.86
N PHE A 146 -5.90 -15.41 15.93
CA PHE A 146 -6.19 -16.50 14.98
C PHE A 146 -4.85 -17.14 14.52
N PRO A 147 -4.87 -18.32 13.86
CA PRO A 147 -3.65 -19.10 13.62
C PRO A 147 -2.50 -18.40 12.87
N LEU A 148 -2.81 -17.35 12.09
CA LEU A 148 -1.84 -16.62 11.27
C LEU A 148 -1.62 -15.18 11.74
N GLY A 149 -2.21 -14.78 12.86
CA GLY A 149 -2.00 -13.44 13.39
C GLY A 149 -2.68 -13.17 14.71
N GLU A 150 -2.08 -12.22 15.42
CA GLU A 150 -2.54 -11.74 16.72
C GLU A 150 -2.38 -10.22 16.76
N GLY A 151 -3.25 -9.53 17.49
CA GLY A 151 -3.07 -8.11 17.68
C GLY A 151 -4.22 -7.42 18.38
N LEU A 152 -4.39 -6.13 18.06
CA LEU A 152 -5.33 -5.25 18.72
C LEU A 152 -6.13 -4.46 17.70
N GLN A 153 -7.42 -4.31 17.99
CA GLN A 153 -8.32 -3.44 17.26
C GLN A 153 -8.91 -2.39 18.20
N GLY A 154 -8.83 -1.14 17.78
CA GLY A 154 -9.52 -0.02 18.40
C GLY A 154 -10.59 0.56 17.45
N PRO A 155 -11.14 1.73 17.80
CA PRO A 155 -12.27 2.31 17.06
C PRO A 155 -11.96 2.72 15.61
N GLN A 156 -10.71 3.08 15.30
CA GLN A 156 -10.30 3.60 13.99
C GLN A 156 -9.03 2.94 13.47
N ASP A 157 -8.42 2.06 14.26
CA ASP A 157 -7.09 1.53 14.02
C ASP A 157 -7.03 0.07 14.42
N MET A 158 -6.30 -0.72 13.63
CA MET A 158 -6.00 -2.11 13.92
C MET A 158 -4.52 -2.35 13.65
N VAL A 159 -3.87 -3.16 14.47
CA VAL A 159 -2.51 -3.67 14.23
C VAL A 159 -2.49 -5.16 14.50
N LEU A 160 -1.85 -5.92 13.61
CA LEU A 160 -1.69 -7.36 13.69
C LEU A 160 -0.23 -7.73 13.49
N ALA A 161 0.34 -8.51 14.40
CA ALA A 161 1.48 -9.34 14.10
C ALA A 161 0.99 -10.50 13.22
N THR A 162 1.60 -10.70 12.06
CA THR A 162 1.16 -11.70 11.07
C THR A 162 2.28 -12.65 10.69
N LYS A 163 1.92 -13.92 10.46
CA LYS A 163 2.79 -14.94 9.90
C LYS A 163 2.54 -15.07 8.40
N LEU A 164 3.52 -14.65 7.60
CA LEU A 164 3.50 -14.73 6.13
C LEU A 164 4.35 -15.92 5.64
N PRO A 165 4.15 -16.39 4.39
CA PRO A 165 5.02 -17.40 3.78
C PRO A 165 6.50 -17.01 3.81
N CYS A 166 6.82 -15.72 3.63
CA CYS A 166 8.19 -15.20 3.61
C CYS A 166 8.76 -14.84 4.99
N GLY A 167 7.99 -14.98 6.07
CA GLY A 167 8.44 -14.70 7.45
C GLY A 167 7.46 -13.85 8.26
N PRO A 168 7.91 -13.24 9.37
CA PRO A 168 7.05 -12.39 10.19
C PRO A 168 6.74 -11.08 9.47
N GLY A 169 5.53 -10.56 9.66
CA GLY A 169 5.09 -9.25 9.19
C GLY A 169 4.26 -8.53 10.22
N VAL A 170 4.00 -7.25 9.97
CA VAL A 170 3.08 -6.42 10.75
C VAL A 170 2.10 -5.80 9.78
N MET A 171 0.81 -6.10 9.97
CA MET A 171 -0.27 -5.47 9.23
C MET A 171 -0.92 -4.41 10.10
N SER A 172 -1.35 -3.31 9.48
CA SER A 172 -2.13 -2.28 10.14
C SER A 172 -3.18 -1.71 9.22
N THR A 173 -4.33 -1.36 9.80
CA THR A 173 -5.38 -0.59 9.13
C THR A 173 -5.65 0.66 9.94
N SER A 174 -5.77 1.80 9.27
CA SER A 174 -6.03 3.08 9.92
C SER A 174 -7.06 3.89 9.13
N LEU A 175 -8.06 4.43 9.83
CA LEU A 175 -9.07 5.32 9.28
C LEU A 175 -8.79 6.75 9.72
N ARG A 176 -8.55 7.64 8.76
CA ARG A 176 -8.21 9.04 9.00
C ARG A 176 -8.96 9.96 8.05
N THR A 177 -9.15 11.21 8.45
CA THR A 177 -9.64 12.25 7.55
C THR A 177 -8.45 13.08 7.08
N LEU A 178 -8.14 13.02 5.78
CA LEU A 178 -7.12 13.85 5.17
C LEU A 178 -7.67 15.25 4.89
N ARG A 179 -6.84 16.26 5.18
CA ARG A 179 -7.07 17.64 4.77
C ARG A 179 -6.02 17.99 3.74
N LEU A 180 -6.43 18.03 2.47
CA LEU A 180 -5.53 18.40 1.37
C LEU A 180 -5.32 19.92 1.38
N PRO A 181 -4.10 20.39 1.11
CA PRO A 181 -3.85 21.82 0.94
C PRO A 181 -4.66 22.33 -0.26
N ALA A 182 -5.10 23.60 -0.20
CA ALA A 182 -5.80 24.23 -1.32
C ALA A 182 -4.88 24.25 -2.54
N ILE A 183 -5.32 23.63 -3.64
CA ILE A 183 -4.53 23.52 -4.89
C ILE A 183 -4.62 24.83 -5.68
N GLU A 184 -5.69 25.63 -5.48
CA GLU A 184 -5.84 26.99 -5.99
C GLU A 184 -6.55 27.88 -4.96
N ALA A 185 -6.25 29.18 -4.97
CA ALA A 185 -6.84 30.18 -4.08
C ALA A 185 -8.36 30.31 -4.35
N GLY A 186 -9.18 29.54 -3.64
CA GLY A 186 -10.64 29.68 -3.65
C GLY A 186 -11.44 28.38 -3.61
N ILE A 187 -10.82 27.22 -3.89
CA ILE A 187 -11.50 25.92 -3.82
C ILE A 187 -11.05 25.21 -2.54
N ALA A 188 -11.90 25.23 -1.51
CA ALA A 188 -11.70 24.42 -0.32
C ALA A 188 -11.93 22.94 -0.68
N VAL A 189 -10.87 22.14 -0.65
CA VAL A 189 -11.00 20.68 -0.83
C VAL A 189 -11.66 20.13 0.44
N PRO A 190 -12.82 19.45 0.35
CA PRO A 190 -13.47 18.91 1.53
C PRO A 190 -12.58 17.87 2.21
N PRO A 191 -12.66 17.71 3.55
CA PRO A 191 -11.94 16.67 4.25
C PRO A 191 -12.30 15.29 3.67
N LEU A 192 -11.28 14.51 3.29
CA LEU A 192 -11.46 13.23 2.62
C LEU A 192 -11.28 12.09 3.63
N PRO A 193 -12.31 11.29 3.96
CA PRO A 193 -12.11 10.06 4.72
C PRO A 193 -11.24 9.12 3.89
N MET A 194 -10.22 8.58 4.52
CA MET A 194 -9.22 7.71 3.92
C MET A 194 -8.93 6.55 4.85
N ALA A 195 -8.95 5.35 4.30
CA ALA A 195 -8.34 4.19 4.90
C ALA A 195 -6.91 4.03 4.38
N ALA A 196 -6.01 3.62 5.26
CA ALA A 196 -4.68 3.14 4.90
C ALA A 196 -4.51 1.74 5.46
N LEU A 197 -4.33 0.77 4.57
CA LEU A 197 -3.94 -0.59 4.91
C LEU A 197 -2.45 -0.72 4.60
N GLN A 198 -1.66 -1.18 5.56
CA GLN A 198 -0.22 -1.30 5.40
C GLN A 198 0.25 -2.66 5.90
N LEU A 199 1.10 -3.30 5.11
CA LEU A 199 1.88 -4.47 5.48
C LEU A 199 3.35 -4.10 5.52
N ILE A 200 4.02 -4.41 6.63
CA ILE A 200 5.45 -4.20 6.83
C ILE A 200 6.10 -5.56 7.02
N VAL A 201 7.08 -5.89 6.19
CA VAL A 201 7.78 -7.18 6.23
C VAL A 201 9.28 -6.98 6.35
N PRO A 202 9.90 -7.32 7.50
CA PRO A 202 11.34 -7.35 7.63
C PRO A 202 11.95 -8.38 6.68
N ALA A 203 12.72 -7.91 5.70
CA ALA A 203 13.46 -8.77 4.77
C ALA A 203 14.64 -9.47 5.47
N PRO A 204 15.26 -10.50 4.90
CA PRO A 204 16.44 -11.10 5.51
C PRO A 204 17.68 -10.19 5.57
N HIS A 205 17.76 -9.18 4.70
CA HIS A 205 19.01 -8.46 4.41
C HIS A 205 19.01 -6.99 4.87
N GLY A 206 18.53 -6.70 6.09
CA GLY A 206 18.70 -5.38 6.70
C GLY A 206 17.82 -4.25 6.15
N TYR A 207 16.68 -4.61 5.53
CA TYR A 207 15.64 -3.67 5.13
C TYR A 207 14.24 -4.22 5.42
N CYS A 208 13.24 -3.35 5.36
CA CYS A 208 11.82 -3.69 5.46
C CYS A 208 11.10 -3.30 4.17
N VAL A 209 10.21 -4.18 3.69
CA VAL A 209 9.26 -3.87 2.60
C VAL A 209 7.98 -3.33 3.22
N TYR A 210 7.47 -2.25 2.65
CA TYR A 210 6.19 -1.63 3.03
C TYR A 210 5.27 -1.69 1.82
N VAL A 211 4.16 -2.40 1.95
CA VAL A 211 3.07 -2.42 0.96
C VAL A 211 1.92 -1.63 1.58
N THR A 212 1.54 -0.52 0.96
CA THR A 212 0.49 0.37 1.48
C THR A 212 -0.60 0.54 0.44
N ILE A 213 -1.84 0.30 0.81
CA ILE A 213 -3.03 0.64 0.02
C ILE A 213 -3.76 1.78 0.74
N SER A 214 -3.88 2.92 0.06
CA SER A 214 -4.63 4.08 0.52
C SER A 214 -5.91 4.20 -0.29
N THR A 215 -7.07 4.31 0.35
CA THR A 215 -8.36 4.36 -0.34
C THR A 215 -9.35 5.30 0.35
N PRO A 216 -10.06 6.18 -0.38
CA PRO A 216 -11.20 6.89 0.16
C PRO A 216 -12.48 6.05 0.21
N SER A 217 -12.48 4.87 -0.42
CA SER A 217 -13.60 3.92 -0.40
C SER A 217 -13.59 3.10 0.90
N VAL A 218 -13.75 3.77 2.04
CA VAL A 218 -13.67 3.17 3.39
C VAL A 218 -14.71 2.06 3.65
N PHE A 219 -15.73 1.95 2.81
CA PHE A 219 -16.73 0.88 2.84
C PHE A 219 -16.26 -0.41 2.14
N LEU A 220 -15.10 -0.38 1.46
CA LEU A 220 -14.49 -1.52 0.74
C LEU A 220 -13.26 -2.10 1.47
N LEU A 221 -13.12 -1.89 2.77
CA LEU A 221 -11.95 -2.34 3.53
C LEU A 221 -11.69 -3.84 3.40
N ASP A 222 -12.74 -4.66 3.35
CA ASP A 222 -12.61 -6.11 3.19
C ASP A 222 -12.02 -6.47 1.82
N SER A 223 -12.51 -5.81 0.78
CA SER A 223 -12.02 -5.97 -0.60
C SER A 223 -10.55 -5.55 -0.72
N TYR A 224 -10.17 -4.41 -0.15
CA TYR A 224 -8.76 -3.98 -0.13
C TYR A 224 -7.87 -4.82 0.78
N SER A 225 -8.41 -5.40 1.86
CA SER A 225 -7.68 -6.35 2.70
C SER A 225 -7.38 -7.64 1.94
N ALA A 226 -8.32 -8.12 1.09
CA ALA A 226 -8.10 -9.27 0.24
C ALA A 226 -7.00 -9.03 -0.81
N ARG A 227 -6.95 -7.82 -1.40
CA ARG A 227 -5.89 -7.40 -2.32
C ARG A 227 -4.53 -7.32 -1.63
N LEU A 228 -4.47 -6.72 -0.43
CA LEU A 228 -3.23 -6.70 0.35
C LEU A 228 -2.77 -8.12 0.72
N ALA A 229 -3.71 -9.00 1.09
CA ALA A 229 -3.42 -10.39 1.38
C ALA A 229 -2.94 -11.17 0.15
N HIS A 230 -3.41 -10.85 -1.06
CA HIS A 230 -2.88 -11.39 -2.30
C HIS A 230 -1.39 -11.06 -2.44
N ILE A 231 -1.03 -9.77 -2.33
CA ILE A 231 0.37 -9.31 -2.39
C ILE A 231 1.21 -9.98 -1.29
N ALA A 232 0.65 -10.11 -0.08
CA ALA A 232 1.33 -10.73 1.06
C ALA A 232 1.69 -12.21 0.83
N ARG A 233 0.85 -12.95 0.09
CA ARG A 233 1.05 -14.37 -0.21
C ARG A 233 2.09 -14.60 -1.31
N THR A 234 2.25 -13.63 -2.20
CA THR A 234 3.17 -13.69 -3.35
C THR A 234 4.52 -13.03 -3.04
N LEU A 235 4.61 -12.30 -1.92
CA LEU A 235 5.85 -11.70 -1.45
C LEU A 235 6.89 -12.77 -1.12
N GLY A 236 8.06 -12.70 -1.76
CA GLY A 236 9.21 -13.54 -1.46
C GLY A 236 10.53 -12.78 -1.53
N PHE A 237 11.52 -13.26 -0.77
CA PHE A 237 12.86 -12.70 -0.74
C PHE A 237 13.83 -13.70 -1.37
N GLY A 238 14.82 -13.21 -2.10
CA GLY A 238 16.01 -14.04 -2.38
C GLY A 238 17.28 -13.33 -1.94
N ASP A 239 18.40 -13.85 -2.43
CA ASP A 239 19.71 -13.36 -2.05
C ASP A 239 20.01 -12.04 -2.79
N PRO A 240 20.44 -10.99 -2.08
CA PRO A 240 20.90 -9.76 -2.72
C PRO A 240 22.22 -10.08 -3.40
N THR A 241 22.19 -10.23 -4.73
CA THR A 241 23.39 -10.24 -5.56
C THR A 241 24.04 -8.88 -5.57
#